data_AF-A0A1G1BA93-F1
#
_entry.id   AF-A0A1G1BA93-F1
#
_cell.length_a   1.000
_cell.length_b   1.000
_cell.length_c   1.000
_cell.angle_alpha   90.00
_cell.angle_beta   90.00
_cell.angle_gamma   90.00
#
_symmetry.space_group_name_H-M   'P 1'
#
loop_
_entity.id
_entity.type
_entity.pdbx_description
1 polymer ?
#
loop_
_entity_poly.entity_id
_entity_poly.type
_entity_poly.pdbx_seq_one_letter_code
_entity_poly.pdbx_strand_id
1 'polypeptide(L)'
;MIVTIKATLVQGSRSVFHNTKIVLLMWVFNAASALVLTVPIYNLLLVNLSHSVISDRLMEKFDYMWFLQFRHLYEIQLDQIPLSIYALVCIYILLQTFFLGGLISVFNSPEKNHIVDFFFGGVRYFSRFVKVLFISIIFFALAIRLYDWLGQLITLGYQDSENVWMDFILKGLRYVLLVFMIGVITLLSDYSKVSMAVRDKTKFFKEFYRSVLFIKDHFTKVFTVFLIVAIIGAVGVLVYNVIGKFIPRTPSYFLVLSFVLQQMLIIFRLLIRMLFCSTEVILYKDLSAEEVHLETHL
;
A
#
# COMPACT_ATOMS: atom_id res chain seq x y z
N MET A 1 -27.42 5.29 11.51
CA MET A 1 -26.67 6.14 12.44
C MET A 1 -25.64 5.30 13.17
N ILE A 2 -24.48 5.12 12.56
CA ILE A 2 -23.32 4.44 13.15
C ILE A 2 -22.27 5.52 13.43
N VAL A 3 -22.59 6.40 14.37
CA VAL A 3 -21.73 7.57 14.67
C VAL A 3 -20.52 7.17 15.53
N THR A 4 -20.50 5.95 16.07
CA THR A 4 -19.41 5.50 16.95
C THR A 4 -18.29 4.85 16.14
N ILE A 5 -17.07 5.37 16.28
CA ILE A 5 -15.81 4.84 15.70
C ILE A 5 -15.70 3.32 15.87
N LYS A 6 -16.06 2.81 17.05
CA LYS A 6 -16.07 1.37 17.36
C LYS A 6 -17.01 0.58 16.46
N ALA A 7 -18.21 1.09 16.21
CA ALA A 7 -19.20 0.40 15.41
C ALA A 7 -18.81 0.40 13.92
N THR A 8 -18.21 1.48 13.41
CA THR A 8 -17.59 1.52 12.06
C THR A 8 -16.50 0.46 11.92
N LEU A 9 -15.60 0.33 12.90
CA LEU A 9 -14.52 -0.67 12.88
C LEU A 9 -15.06 -2.12 12.95
N VAL A 10 -16.05 -2.38 13.80
CA VAL A 10 -16.67 -3.71 13.93
C VAL A 10 -17.40 -4.10 12.64
N GLN A 11 -18.20 -3.19 12.08
CA GLN A 11 -18.92 -3.44 10.84
C GLN A 11 -17.97 -3.58 9.64
N GLY A 12 -16.92 -2.75 9.58
CA GLY A 12 -15.86 -2.86 8.58
C GLY A 12 -15.18 -4.23 8.65
N SER A 13 -14.77 -4.65 9.85
CA SER A 13 -14.15 -5.96 10.06
C SER A 13 -15.06 -7.11 9.65
N ARG A 14 -16.36 -7.06 10.03
CA ARG A 14 -17.34 -8.08 9.63
C ARG A 14 -17.50 -8.16 8.11
N SER A 15 -17.55 -7.02 7.43
CA SER A 15 -17.64 -6.94 5.96
C SER A 15 -16.41 -7.55 5.28
N VAL A 16 -15.22 -7.33 5.84
CA VAL A 16 -13.97 -7.93 5.33
C VAL A 16 -13.98 -9.45 5.49
N PHE A 17 -14.35 -9.97 6.67
CA PHE A 17 -14.39 -11.42 6.91
C PHE A 17 -15.51 -12.14 6.17
N HIS A 18 -16.61 -11.46 5.84
CA HIS A 18 -17.66 -12.01 4.98
C HIS A 18 -17.15 -12.20 3.53
N ASN A 19 -16.20 -11.37 3.08
CA ASN A 19 -15.69 -11.34 1.71
C ASN A 19 -14.29 -11.96 1.57
N THR A 20 -13.99 -13.01 2.33
CA THR A 20 -12.69 -13.72 2.30
C THR A 20 -12.34 -14.31 0.93
N LYS A 21 -13.33 -14.63 0.09
CA LYS A 21 -13.10 -15.07 -1.29
C LYS A 21 -12.35 -14.01 -2.12
N ILE A 22 -12.60 -12.72 -1.86
CA ILE A 22 -11.91 -11.61 -2.54
C ILE A 22 -10.46 -11.51 -2.05
N VAL A 23 -10.20 -11.77 -0.77
CA VAL A 23 -8.84 -11.84 -0.21
C VAL A 23 -8.01 -12.89 -0.96
N LEU A 24 -8.57 -14.08 -1.17
CA LEU A 24 -7.89 -15.16 -1.88
C LEU A 24 -7.61 -14.77 -3.35
N LEU A 25 -8.59 -14.17 -4.03
CA LEU A 25 -8.41 -13.69 -5.40
C LEU A 25 -7.27 -12.66 -5.48
N MET A 26 -7.29 -11.64 -4.61
CA MET A 26 -6.22 -10.65 -4.57
C MET A 26 -4.87 -11.28 -4.23
N TRP A 27 -4.82 -12.24 -3.30
CA TRP A 27 -3.60 -12.94 -2.95
C TRP A 27 -3.00 -13.70 -4.14
N VAL A 28 -3.82 -14.44 -4.91
CA VAL A 28 -3.37 -15.15 -6.12
C VAL A 28 -2.78 -14.19 -7.14
N PHE A 29 -3.42 -13.05 -7.40
CA PHE A 29 -2.88 -12.05 -8.33
C PHE A 29 -1.58 -11.38 -7.86
N ASN A 30 -1.46 -11.12 -6.56
CA ASN A 30 -0.22 -10.63 -5.96
C ASN A 30 0.90 -11.67 -6.08
N ALA A 31 0.62 -12.94 -5.78
CA ALA A 31 1.56 -14.04 -5.92
C ALA A 31 1.99 -14.23 -7.38
N ALA A 32 1.06 -14.18 -8.34
CA ALA A 32 1.36 -14.25 -9.77
C ALA A 32 2.29 -13.10 -10.20
N SER A 33 2.03 -11.88 -9.74
CA SER A 33 2.87 -10.72 -10.04
C SER A 33 4.28 -10.86 -9.44
N ALA A 34 4.39 -11.40 -8.22
CA ALA A 34 5.68 -11.68 -7.58
C ALA A 34 6.46 -12.78 -8.33
N LEU A 35 5.78 -13.82 -8.82
CA LEU A 35 6.41 -14.88 -9.63
C LEU A 35 6.99 -14.32 -10.93
N VAL A 36 6.28 -13.43 -11.62
CA VAL A 36 6.77 -12.79 -12.86
C VAL A 36 8.09 -12.04 -12.63
N LEU A 37 8.27 -11.36 -11.49
CA LEU A 37 9.56 -10.72 -11.15
C LEU A 37 10.64 -11.71 -10.74
N THR A 38 10.26 -12.79 -10.08
CA THR A 38 11.22 -13.72 -9.47
C THR A 38 11.81 -14.66 -10.51
N VAL A 39 11.04 -15.06 -11.53
CA VAL A 39 11.47 -16.04 -12.55
C VAL A 39 12.77 -15.64 -13.29
N PRO A 40 12.92 -14.40 -13.80
CA PRO A 40 14.17 -14.00 -14.46
C PRO A 40 15.39 -14.11 -13.54
N ILE A 41 15.27 -13.66 -12.30
CA ILE A 41 16.35 -13.70 -11.30
C ILE A 41 16.67 -15.16 -10.94
N TYR A 42 15.62 -15.97 -10.73
CA TYR A 42 15.76 -17.39 -10.43
C TYR A 42 16.49 -18.15 -11.55
N ASN A 43 16.16 -17.89 -12.82
CA ASN A 43 16.82 -18.53 -13.95
C ASN A 43 18.31 -18.17 -14.03
N LEU A 44 18.66 -16.90 -13.79
CA LEU A 44 20.07 -16.45 -13.73
C LEU A 44 20.84 -17.16 -12.61
N LEU A 45 20.23 -17.28 -11.43
CA LEU A 45 20.81 -17.98 -10.30
C LEU A 45 20.95 -19.48 -10.54
N LEU A 46 19.93 -20.12 -11.14
CA LEU A 46 19.93 -21.56 -11.38
C LEU A 46 21.02 -21.95 -12.37
N VAL A 47 21.19 -21.21 -13.47
CA VAL A 47 22.26 -21.47 -14.45
C VAL A 47 23.65 -21.37 -13.80
N ASN A 48 23.86 -20.44 -12.87
CA ASN A 48 25.16 -20.27 -12.22
C ASN A 48 25.42 -21.27 -11.07
N LEU A 49 24.38 -21.62 -10.30
CA LEU A 49 24.51 -22.40 -9.06
C LEU A 49 24.30 -23.91 -9.24
N SER A 50 23.53 -24.35 -10.25
CA SER A 50 23.14 -25.77 -10.41
C SER A 50 24.31 -26.71 -10.71
N HIS A 51 25.42 -26.21 -11.26
CA HIS A 51 26.59 -27.00 -11.65
C HIS A 51 27.86 -26.67 -10.86
N SER A 52 27.77 -25.87 -9.79
CA SER A 52 28.94 -25.35 -9.09
C SER A 52 29.00 -25.78 -7.63
N VAL A 53 30.18 -26.27 -7.20
CA VAL A 53 30.54 -26.54 -5.79
C VAL A 53 30.40 -25.28 -4.90
N ILE A 54 30.27 -24.11 -5.53
CA ILE A 54 30.02 -22.82 -4.88
C ILE A 54 28.66 -22.79 -4.16
N SER A 55 27.67 -23.60 -4.57
CA SER A 55 26.36 -23.66 -3.92
C SER A 55 26.48 -24.01 -2.43
N ASP A 56 27.28 -25.03 -2.08
CA ASP A 56 27.44 -25.47 -0.70
C ASP A 56 28.13 -24.40 0.17
N ARG A 57 29.09 -23.66 -0.40
CA ARG A 57 29.77 -22.55 0.30
C ARG A 57 28.84 -21.36 0.53
N LEU A 58 28.00 -21.03 -0.44
CA LEU A 58 27.03 -19.94 -0.35
C LEU A 58 25.93 -20.21 0.68
N MET A 59 25.63 -21.48 0.96
CA MET A 59 24.67 -21.87 2.00
C MET A 59 25.19 -21.59 3.41
N GLU A 60 26.51 -21.69 3.64
CA GLU A 60 27.12 -21.40 4.94
C GLU A 60 27.46 -19.92 5.11
N LYS A 61 28.00 -19.27 4.08
CA LYS A 61 28.39 -17.86 4.14
C LYS A 61 28.24 -17.19 2.78
N PHE A 62 27.70 -15.96 2.80
CA PHE A 62 27.66 -15.13 1.61
C PHE A 62 29.08 -14.77 1.16
N ASP A 63 29.44 -15.17 -0.07
CA ASP A 63 30.73 -14.87 -0.69
C ASP A 63 30.62 -13.64 -1.59
N TYR A 64 31.24 -12.54 -1.14
CA TYR A 64 31.25 -11.27 -1.86
C TYR A 64 31.99 -11.36 -3.21
N MET A 65 33.03 -12.18 -3.31
CA MET A 65 33.79 -12.34 -4.56
C MET A 65 32.95 -13.06 -5.62
N TRP A 66 32.20 -14.09 -5.23
CA TRP A 66 31.22 -14.71 -6.13
C TRP A 66 30.19 -13.69 -6.62
N PHE A 67 29.68 -12.84 -5.74
CA PHE A 67 28.70 -11.82 -6.12
C PHE A 67 29.24 -10.82 -7.15
N LEU A 68 30.49 -10.36 -6.99
CA LEU A 68 31.13 -9.48 -7.96
C LEU A 68 31.32 -10.17 -9.32
N GLN A 69 31.75 -11.43 -9.32
CA GLN A 69 31.90 -12.21 -10.55
C GLN A 69 30.55 -12.45 -11.24
N PHE A 70 29.52 -12.81 -10.47
CA PHE A 70 28.15 -12.96 -10.97
C PHE A 70 27.65 -11.67 -11.62
N ARG A 71 27.85 -10.52 -10.96
CA ARG A 71 27.45 -9.22 -11.49
C ARG A 71 28.16 -8.89 -12.80
N HIS A 72 29.44 -9.17 -12.90
CA HIS A 72 30.22 -8.90 -14.11
C HIS A 72 29.83 -9.84 -15.26
N LEU A 73 29.60 -11.13 -14.96
CA LEU A 73 29.22 -12.13 -15.97
C LEU A 73 27.84 -11.85 -16.57
N TYR A 74 26.91 -11.32 -15.78
CA TYR A 74 25.53 -11.04 -16.19
C TYR A 74 25.22 -9.54 -16.29
N GLU A 75 26.24 -8.69 -16.51
CA GLU A 75 26.10 -7.22 -16.51
C GLU A 75 24.96 -6.76 -17.43
N ILE A 76 24.90 -7.28 -18.66
CA ILE A 76 23.86 -6.94 -19.64
C ILE A 76 22.47 -7.35 -19.15
N GLN A 77 22.31 -8.55 -18.59
CA GLN A 77 21.02 -9.02 -18.09
C GLN A 77 20.58 -8.22 -16.86
N LEU A 78 21.52 -7.91 -15.96
CA LEU A 78 21.26 -7.14 -14.74
C LEU A 78 20.90 -5.68 -15.05
N ASP A 79 21.51 -5.08 -16.07
CA ASP A 79 21.22 -3.70 -16.50
C ASP A 79 19.81 -3.56 -17.12
N GLN A 80 19.25 -4.65 -17.64
CA GLN A 80 17.88 -4.69 -18.19
C GLN A 80 16.81 -4.90 -17.11
N ILE A 81 17.15 -5.51 -15.96
CA ILE A 81 16.21 -5.79 -14.87
C ILE A 81 15.46 -4.53 -14.39
N PRO A 82 16.10 -3.36 -14.17
CA PRO A 82 15.40 -2.15 -13.74
C PRO A 82 14.23 -1.76 -14.65
N LEU A 83 14.41 -1.82 -15.98
CA LEU A 83 13.36 -1.50 -16.93
C LEU A 83 12.18 -2.48 -16.82
N SER A 84 12.46 -3.78 -16.69
CA SER A 84 11.44 -4.82 -16.48
C SER A 84 10.70 -4.62 -15.15
N ILE A 85 11.40 -4.24 -14.08
CA ILE A 85 10.81 -3.91 -12.78
C ILE A 85 9.87 -2.72 -12.92
N TYR A 86 10.29 -1.63 -13.56
CA TYR A 86 9.44 -0.44 -13.73
C TYR A 86 8.19 -0.75 -14.55
N ALA A 87 8.32 -1.51 -15.63
CA ALA A 87 7.19 -1.93 -16.44
C ALA A 87 6.18 -2.75 -15.62
N LEU A 88 6.66 -3.73 -14.84
CA LEU A 88 5.76 -4.53 -14.02
C LEU A 88 5.16 -3.75 -12.85
N VAL A 89 5.92 -2.87 -12.20
CA VAL A 89 5.39 -1.98 -11.15
C VAL A 89 4.27 -1.12 -11.71
N CYS A 90 4.41 -0.61 -12.94
CA CYS A 90 3.35 0.15 -13.61
C CYS A 90 2.08 -0.71 -13.82
N ILE A 91 2.23 -1.92 -14.39
CA ILE A 91 1.11 -2.86 -14.58
C ILE A 91 0.46 -3.22 -13.24
N TYR A 92 1.27 -3.48 -12.22
CA TYR A 92 0.82 -3.82 -10.88
C TYR A 92 0.03 -2.67 -10.25
N ILE A 93 0.51 -1.43 -10.35
CA ILE A 93 -0.22 -0.25 -9.86
C ILE A 93 -1.59 -0.13 -10.55
N LEU A 94 -1.67 -0.37 -11.86
CA LEU A 94 -2.94 -0.36 -12.59
C LEU A 94 -3.88 -1.49 -12.12
N LEU A 95 -3.35 -2.71 -11.96
CA LEU A 95 -4.10 -3.84 -11.42
C LEU A 95 -4.63 -3.55 -10.00
N GLN A 96 -3.81 -2.92 -9.15
CA GLN A 96 -4.21 -2.54 -7.80
C GLN A 96 -5.28 -1.45 -7.79
N THR A 97 -5.27 -0.55 -8.78
CA THR A 97 -6.31 0.47 -8.97
C THR A 97 -7.62 -0.18 -9.42
N PHE A 98 -7.54 -1.17 -10.30
CA PHE A 98 -8.68 -1.98 -10.71
C PHE A 98 -9.32 -2.72 -9.53
N PHE A 99 -8.53 -3.39 -8.70
CA PHE A 99 -9.04 -4.09 -7.51
C PHE A 99 -9.70 -3.14 -6.50
N LEU A 100 -9.20 -1.93 -6.36
CA LEU A 100 -9.83 -0.93 -5.49
C LEU A 100 -11.23 -0.55 -6.00
N GLY A 101 -11.43 -0.44 -7.32
CA GLY A 101 -12.76 -0.24 -7.93
C GLY A 101 -13.73 -1.38 -7.62
N GLY A 102 -13.25 -2.61 -7.68
CA GLY A 102 -14.04 -3.79 -7.31
C GLY A 102 -14.39 -3.84 -5.83
N LEU A 103 -13.45 -3.54 -4.94
CA LEU A 103 -13.68 -3.51 -3.48
C LEU A 103 -14.75 -2.49 -3.10
N ILE A 104 -14.63 -1.26 -3.62
CA ILE A 104 -15.60 -0.20 -3.31
C ILE A 104 -17.00 -0.59 -3.81
N SER A 105 -17.11 -1.22 -4.99
CA SER A 105 -18.39 -1.71 -5.52
C SER A 105 -19.04 -2.75 -4.60
N VAL A 106 -18.27 -3.74 -4.16
CA VAL A 106 -18.77 -4.81 -3.27
C VAL A 106 -19.17 -4.26 -1.90
N PHE A 107 -18.38 -3.35 -1.31
CA PHE A 107 -18.73 -2.73 -0.02
C PHE A 107 -19.87 -1.71 -0.14
N ASN A 108 -20.09 -1.13 -1.32
CA ASN A 108 -21.21 -0.23 -1.57
C ASN A 108 -22.55 -1.00 -1.65
N SER A 109 -22.54 -2.26 -2.12
CA SER A 109 -23.74 -3.09 -2.33
C SER A 109 -23.58 -4.48 -1.70
N PRO A 110 -23.71 -4.61 -0.36
CA PRO A 110 -23.41 -5.85 0.36
C PRO A 110 -24.33 -7.05 0.07
N GLU A 111 -25.46 -6.84 -0.62
CA GLU A 111 -26.46 -7.90 -0.87
C GLU A 111 -26.11 -8.84 -2.04
N LYS A 112 -25.19 -8.44 -2.93
CA LYS A 112 -24.77 -9.25 -4.09
C LYS A 112 -23.30 -9.62 -3.96
N ASN A 113 -23.02 -10.70 -3.24
CA ASN A 113 -21.66 -11.13 -2.93
C ASN A 113 -21.06 -12.02 -4.05
N HIS A 114 -21.08 -11.53 -5.29
CA HIS A 114 -20.53 -12.24 -6.43
C HIS A 114 -19.19 -11.66 -6.88
N ILE A 115 -18.26 -12.55 -7.25
CA ILE A 115 -16.96 -12.18 -7.85
C ILE A 115 -17.16 -11.35 -9.13
N VAL A 116 -18.28 -11.55 -9.85
CA VAL A 116 -18.62 -10.79 -11.05
C VAL A 116 -18.84 -9.31 -10.74
N ASP A 117 -19.47 -8.98 -9.61
CA ASP A 117 -19.71 -7.58 -9.21
C ASP A 117 -18.40 -6.86 -8.84
N PHE A 118 -17.41 -7.60 -8.36
CA PHE A 118 -16.05 -7.10 -8.14
C PHE A 118 -15.38 -6.72 -9.47
N PHE A 119 -15.39 -7.61 -10.48
CA PHE A 119 -14.81 -7.29 -11.79
C PHE A 119 -15.58 -6.17 -12.50
N PHE A 120 -16.91 -6.18 -12.42
CA PHE A 120 -17.76 -5.13 -13.00
C PHE A 120 -17.47 -3.76 -12.38
N GLY A 121 -17.39 -3.70 -11.04
CA GLY A 121 -16.97 -2.49 -10.32
C GLY A 121 -15.57 -2.03 -10.72
N GLY A 122 -14.64 -2.98 -10.84
CA GLY A 122 -13.29 -2.73 -11.34
C GLY A 122 -13.29 -2.03 -12.69
N VAL A 123 -13.97 -2.58 -13.70
CA VAL A 123 -14.02 -2.01 -15.07
C VAL A 123 -14.73 -0.66 -15.09
N ARG A 124 -15.89 -0.55 -14.42
CA ARG A 124 -16.71 0.66 -14.42
C ARG A 124 -15.96 1.87 -13.85
N TYR A 125 -15.23 1.69 -12.76
CA TYR A 125 -14.53 2.77 -12.08
C TYR A 125 -13.07 2.93 -12.53
N PHE A 126 -12.50 1.99 -13.29
CA PHE A 126 -11.09 1.97 -13.68
C PHE A 126 -10.61 3.31 -14.25
N SER A 127 -11.26 3.80 -15.32
CA SER A 127 -10.85 5.05 -15.97
C SER A 127 -10.90 6.26 -15.04
N ARG A 128 -11.89 6.28 -14.12
CA ARG A 128 -12.03 7.35 -13.13
C ARG A 128 -10.92 7.30 -12.09
N PHE A 129 -10.59 6.11 -11.59
CA PHE A 129 -9.57 5.93 -10.57
C PHE A 129 -8.16 6.10 -11.12
N VAL A 130 -7.92 5.77 -12.39
CA VAL A 130 -6.66 6.08 -13.08
C VAL A 130 -6.40 7.60 -13.12
N LYS A 131 -7.43 8.42 -13.33
CA LYS A 131 -7.28 9.89 -13.25
C LYS A 131 -6.90 10.35 -11.84
N VAL A 132 -7.55 9.80 -10.80
CA VAL A 132 -7.19 10.08 -9.40
C VAL A 132 -5.74 9.66 -9.11
N LEU A 133 -5.32 8.51 -9.62
CA LEU A 133 -3.97 7.98 -9.48
C LEU A 133 -2.94 8.93 -10.09
N PHE A 134 -3.12 9.41 -11.32
CA PHE A 134 -2.16 10.35 -11.94
C PHE A 134 -1.96 11.60 -11.10
N ILE A 135 -3.04 12.14 -10.56
CA ILE A 135 -2.98 13.33 -9.72
C ILE A 135 -2.34 13.03 -8.37
N SER A 136 -2.61 11.85 -7.81
CA SER A 136 -1.94 11.38 -6.59
C SER A 136 -0.43 11.24 -6.81
N ILE A 137 0.00 10.71 -7.96
CA ILE A 137 1.43 10.62 -8.33
C ILE A 137 2.06 12.01 -8.38
N ILE A 138 1.39 13.01 -8.97
CA ILE A 138 1.89 14.39 -9.00
C ILE A 138 2.05 14.94 -7.58
N PHE A 139 1.08 14.71 -6.70
CA PHE A 139 1.18 15.13 -5.30
C PHE A 139 2.29 14.39 -4.54
N PHE A 140 2.48 13.09 -4.77
CA PHE A 140 3.60 12.34 -4.18
C PHE A 140 4.95 12.85 -4.66
N ALA A 141 5.08 13.14 -5.96
CA ALA A 141 6.30 13.72 -6.53
C ALA A 141 6.59 15.10 -5.92
N LEU A 142 5.55 15.92 -5.72
CA LEU A 142 5.67 17.22 -5.04
C LEU A 142 6.13 17.05 -3.58
N ALA A 143 5.55 16.10 -2.84
CA ALA A 143 5.93 15.83 -1.46
C ALA A 143 7.40 15.36 -1.33
N ILE A 144 7.85 14.48 -2.23
CA ILE A 144 9.26 14.04 -2.27
C ILE A 144 10.17 15.22 -2.61
N ARG A 145 9.80 16.06 -3.58
CA ARG A 145 10.60 17.23 -3.96
C ARG A 145 10.68 18.25 -2.82
N LEU A 146 9.61 18.46 -2.07
CA LEU A 146 9.62 19.29 -0.86
C LEU A 146 10.52 18.69 0.22
N TYR A 147 10.50 17.38 0.40
CA TYR A 147 11.39 16.68 1.34
C TYR A 147 12.87 16.85 0.98
N ASP A 148 13.23 16.70 -0.28
CA ASP A 148 14.61 16.89 -0.75
C ASP A 148 15.06 18.33 -0.56
N TRP A 149 14.20 19.30 -0.90
CA TRP A 149 14.48 20.72 -0.71
C TRP A 149 14.69 21.10 0.76
N LEU A 150 13.83 20.61 1.66
CA LEU A 150 14.01 20.77 3.11
C LEU A 150 15.32 20.15 3.57
N GLY A 151 15.72 19.02 2.98
CA GLY A 151 16.99 18.37 3.26
C GLY A 151 18.21 19.22 2.91
N GLN A 152 18.18 19.83 1.74
CA GLN A 152 19.24 20.72 1.28
C GLN A 152 19.34 21.95 2.19
N LEU A 153 18.21 22.55 2.58
CA LEU A 153 18.18 23.68 3.51
C LEU A 153 18.79 23.35 4.87
N ILE A 154 18.44 22.20 5.46
CA ILE A 154 19.00 21.77 6.74
C ILE A 154 20.51 21.55 6.61
N THR A 155 20.95 20.91 5.52
CA THR A 155 22.37 20.63 5.28
C THR A 155 23.17 21.91 5.10
N LEU A 156 22.66 22.89 4.35
CA LEU A 156 23.31 24.20 4.17
C LEU A 156 23.35 25.02 5.48
N GLY A 157 22.33 24.91 6.33
CA GLY A 157 22.27 25.65 7.59
C GLY A 157 23.11 25.06 8.73
N TYR A 158 23.47 23.77 8.66
CA TYR A 158 24.19 23.04 9.71
C TYR A 158 25.53 22.44 9.26
N GLN A 159 26.00 22.75 8.05
CA GLN A 159 27.29 22.29 7.54
C GLN A 159 28.49 22.67 8.44
N ASP A 160 28.40 23.80 9.14
CA ASP A 160 29.46 24.33 10.02
C ASP A 160 29.12 24.24 11.53
N SER A 161 28.03 23.56 11.91
CA SER A 161 27.58 23.49 13.30
C SER A 161 27.93 22.16 13.97
N GLU A 162 28.66 22.19 15.08
CA GLU A 162 28.98 21.00 15.89
C GLU A 162 27.76 20.38 16.62
N ASN A 163 26.57 20.98 16.49
CA ASN A 163 25.35 20.50 17.15
C ASN A 163 24.73 19.30 16.41
N VAL A 164 25.34 18.13 16.57
CA VAL A 164 24.87 16.82 16.06
C VAL A 164 23.42 16.53 16.48
N TRP A 165 23.03 16.94 17.69
CA TRP A 165 21.67 16.72 18.21
C TRP A 165 20.60 17.47 17.42
N MET A 166 20.87 18.72 17.04
CA MET A 166 19.89 19.54 16.33
C MET A 166 19.73 19.08 14.87
N ASP A 167 20.83 18.70 14.22
CA ASP A 167 20.82 18.08 12.90
C ASP A 167 20.01 16.76 12.90
N PHE A 168 20.20 15.90 13.91
CA PHE A 168 19.44 14.65 14.06
C PHE A 168 17.94 14.92 14.23
N ILE A 169 17.55 15.85 15.12
CA ILE A 169 16.14 16.20 15.36
C ILE A 169 15.48 16.75 14.10
N LEU A 170 16.14 17.66 13.38
CA LEU A 170 15.59 18.25 12.16
C LEU A 170 15.43 17.22 11.04
N LYS A 171 16.42 16.33 10.86
CA LYS A 171 16.32 15.22 9.91
C LYS A 171 15.20 14.25 10.28
N GLY A 172 15.02 13.96 11.57
CA GLY A 172 13.92 13.15 12.10
C GLY A 172 12.56 13.80 11.84
N LEU A 173 12.40 15.08 12.17
CA LEU A 173 11.17 15.84 11.95
C LEU A 173 10.80 15.90 10.46
N ARG A 174 11.79 16.10 9.58
CA ARG A 174 11.61 16.05 8.12
C ARG A 174 11.05 14.71 7.66
N TYR A 175 11.52 13.59 8.22
CA TYR A 175 11.01 12.26 7.89
C TYR A 175 9.56 12.07 8.36
N VAL A 176 9.25 12.50 9.59
CA VAL A 176 7.87 12.50 10.12
C VAL A 176 6.94 13.33 9.24
N LEU A 177 7.38 14.50 8.80
CA LEU A 177 6.63 15.37 7.90
C LEU A 177 6.35 14.69 6.54
N LEU A 178 7.33 13.98 5.98
CA LEU A 178 7.15 13.23 4.73
C LEU A 178 6.10 12.12 4.90
N VAL A 179 6.20 11.32 5.97
CA VAL A 179 5.22 10.26 6.26
C VAL A 179 3.83 10.84 6.45
N PHE A 180 3.72 11.99 7.12
CA PHE A 180 2.46 12.70 7.29
C PHE A 180 1.89 13.18 5.94
N MET A 181 2.69 13.81 5.08
CA MET A 181 2.27 14.22 3.73
C MET A 181 1.79 13.04 2.90
N ILE A 182 2.51 11.92 2.93
CA ILE A 182 2.11 10.68 2.24
C ILE A 182 0.75 10.21 2.76
N GLY A 183 0.55 10.18 4.09
CA GLY A 183 -0.72 9.82 4.71
C GLY A 183 -1.89 10.70 4.27
N VAL A 184 -1.69 12.02 4.24
CA VAL A 184 -2.72 12.98 3.80
C VAL A 184 -3.06 12.80 2.32
N ILE A 185 -2.05 12.63 1.46
CA ILE A 185 -2.27 12.41 0.02
C ILE A 185 -3.02 11.09 -0.22
N THR A 186 -2.65 10.01 0.50
CA THR A 186 -3.35 8.72 0.42
C THR A 186 -4.80 8.85 0.88
N LEU A 187 -5.04 9.46 2.04
CA LEU A 187 -6.39 9.71 2.55
C LEU A 187 -7.23 10.48 1.52
N LEU A 188 -6.70 11.57 0.96
CA LEU A 188 -7.41 12.37 -0.02
C LEU A 188 -7.69 11.61 -1.32
N SER A 189 -6.73 10.80 -1.78
CA SER A 189 -6.87 9.92 -2.94
C SER A 189 -7.99 8.90 -2.74
N ASP A 190 -8.04 8.26 -1.56
CA ASP A 190 -8.96 7.17 -1.28
C ASP A 190 -10.39 7.68 -1.06
N TYR A 191 -10.59 8.76 -0.30
CA TYR A 191 -11.91 9.40 -0.18
C TYR A 191 -12.42 9.99 -1.50
N SER A 192 -11.52 10.48 -2.37
CA SER A 192 -11.91 10.92 -3.73
C SER A 192 -12.44 9.75 -4.57
N LYS A 193 -11.87 8.56 -4.44
CA LYS A 193 -12.35 7.36 -5.14
C LYS A 193 -13.69 6.89 -4.57
N VAL A 194 -13.84 6.91 -3.25
CA VAL A 194 -15.09 6.53 -2.56
C VAL A 194 -16.23 7.48 -2.93
N SER A 195 -16.02 8.80 -2.88
CA SER A 195 -17.03 9.80 -3.23
C SER A 195 -17.50 9.65 -4.68
N MET A 196 -16.56 9.46 -5.61
CA MET A 196 -16.86 9.22 -7.03
C MET A 196 -17.64 7.92 -7.27
N ALA A 197 -17.37 6.87 -6.50
CA ALA A 197 -18.05 5.59 -6.64
C ALA A 197 -19.47 5.61 -6.07
N VAL A 198 -19.66 6.22 -4.89
CA VAL A 198 -20.96 6.31 -4.21
C VAL A 198 -21.92 7.25 -4.94
N ARG A 199 -21.44 8.38 -5.47
CA ARG A 199 -22.28 9.39 -6.15
C ARG A 199 -22.38 9.22 -7.68
N ASP A 200 -21.66 8.25 -8.24
CA ASP A 200 -21.56 7.99 -9.69
C ASP A 200 -21.32 9.25 -10.56
N LYS A 201 -20.52 10.20 -10.06
CA LYS A 201 -20.20 11.44 -10.79
C LYS A 201 -18.87 11.30 -11.56
N THR A 202 -18.83 11.92 -12.74
CA THR A 202 -17.67 11.90 -13.65
C THR A 202 -16.72 13.09 -13.45
N LYS A 203 -17.15 14.15 -12.77
CA LYS A 203 -16.38 15.40 -12.60
C LYS A 203 -15.37 15.29 -11.46
N PHE A 204 -14.15 14.83 -11.80
CA PHE A 204 -13.04 14.63 -10.86
C PHE A 204 -12.77 15.83 -9.93
N PHE A 205 -12.51 17.03 -10.47
CA PHE A 205 -12.08 18.18 -9.63
C PHE A 205 -13.13 18.58 -8.59
N LYS A 206 -14.42 18.44 -8.93
CA LYS A 206 -15.52 18.74 -8.02
C LYS A 206 -15.59 17.73 -6.88
N GLU A 207 -15.40 16.44 -7.19
CA GLU A 207 -15.41 15.38 -6.18
C GLU A 207 -14.13 15.36 -5.33
N PHE A 208 -12.97 15.73 -5.90
CA PHE A 208 -11.74 15.94 -5.13
C PHE A 208 -11.90 17.09 -4.13
N TYR A 209 -12.38 18.26 -4.57
CA TYR A 209 -12.64 19.39 -3.67
C TYR A 209 -13.68 19.07 -2.59
N ARG A 210 -14.75 18.34 -2.94
CA ARG A 210 -15.73 17.87 -1.96
C ARG A 210 -15.15 16.86 -0.98
N SER A 211 -14.23 16.00 -1.42
CA SER A 211 -13.53 15.08 -0.53
C SER A 211 -12.62 15.85 0.44
N VAL A 212 -11.98 16.94 -0.01
CA VAL A 212 -11.25 17.86 0.88
C VAL A 212 -12.19 18.50 1.91
N LEU A 213 -13.35 19.03 1.48
CA LEU A 213 -14.34 19.64 2.37
C LEU A 213 -14.86 18.61 3.39
N PHE A 214 -15.27 17.44 2.93
CA PHE A 214 -15.76 16.36 3.79
C PHE A 214 -14.71 15.94 4.84
N ILE A 215 -13.44 15.77 4.43
CA ILE A 215 -12.34 15.45 5.33
C ILE A 215 -12.12 16.60 6.32
N LYS A 216 -12.23 17.86 5.90
CA LYS A 216 -12.06 19.03 6.78
C LYS A 216 -13.19 19.12 7.80
N ASP A 217 -14.43 18.96 7.36
CA ASP A 217 -15.63 19.11 8.19
C ASP A 217 -15.77 17.96 9.20
N HIS A 218 -15.27 16.77 8.85
CA HIS A 218 -15.30 15.58 9.71
C HIS A 218 -13.91 15.06 10.10
N PHE A 219 -12.91 15.97 10.15
CA PHE A 219 -11.49 15.64 10.29
C PHE A 219 -11.22 14.67 11.43
N THR A 220 -11.74 14.95 12.63
CA THR A 220 -11.49 14.13 13.81
C THR A 220 -11.95 12.68 13.63
N LYS A 221 -13.14 12.45 13.07
CA LYS A 221 -13.69 11.10 12.88
C LYS A 221 -12.92 10.35 11.79
N VAL A 222 -12.75 10.98 10.62
CA VAL A 222 -12.05 10.40 9.46
C VAL A 222 -10.60 10.08 9.79
N PHE A 223 -9.88 11.04 10.37
CA PHE A 223 -8.47 10.89 10.72
C PHE A 223 -8.27 9.86 11.84
N THR A 224 -9.15 9.81 12.85
CA THR A 224 -9.04 8.82 13.93
C THR A 224 -9.23 7.39 13.41
N VAL A 225 -10.24 7.15 12.58
CA VAL A 225 -10.46 5.82 11.97
C VAL A 225 -9.27 5.43 11.11
N PHE A 226 -8.80 6.33 10.25
CA PHE A 226 -7.61 6.12 9.42
C PHE A 226 -6.39 5.76 10.27
N LEU A 227 -6.13 6.52 11.34
CA LEU A 227 -4.98 6.33 12.22
C LEU A 227 -5.07 5.01 13.00
N ILE A 228 -6.26 4.62 13.48
CA ILE A 228 -6.45 3.31 14.15
C ILE A 228 -6.12 2.17 13.18
N VAL A 229 -6.67 2.18 11.96
CA VAL A 229 -6.41 1.12 10.97
C VAL A 229 -4.93 1.12 10.55
N ALA A 230 -4.31 2.30 10.41
CA ALA A 230 -2.88 2.43 10.13
C ALA A 230 -2.00 1.85 11.25
N ILE A 231 -2.33 2.12 12.52
CA ILE A 231 -1.62 1.56 13.67
C ILE A 231 -1.76 0.04 13.70
N ILE A 232 -2.95 -0.52 13.46
CA ILE A 232 -3.14 -1.97 13.41
C ILE A 232 -2.23 -2.58 12.34
N GLY A 233 -2.18 -1.97 11.15
CA GLY A 233 -1.27 -2.38 10.08
C GLY A 233 0.21 -2.30 10.48
N ALA A 234 0.63 -1.20 11.10
CA ALA A 234 2.01 -0.99 11.56
C ALA A 234 2.42 -1.99 12.64
N VAL A 235 1.57 -2.23 13.63
CA VAL A 235 1.79 -3.22 14.69
C VAL A 235 1.94 -4.62 14.10
N GLY A 236 1.11 -5.01 13.14
CA GLY A 236 1.25 -6.32 12.48
C GLY A 236 2.59 -6.49 11.75
N VAL A 237 3.09 -5.44 11.10
CA VAL A 237 4.43 -5.44 10.47
C VAL A 237 5.53 -5.51 11.53
N LEU A 238 5.41 -4.79 12.65
CA LEU A 238 6.38 -4.84 13.74
C LEU A 238 6.44 -6.24 14.37
N VAL A 239 5.28 -6.84 14.67
CA VAL A 239 5.17 -8.20 15.20
C VAL A 239 5.84 -9.20 14.26
N TYR A 240 5.56 -9.11 12.95
CA TYR A 240 6.25 -9.93 11.94
C TYR A 240 7.78 -9.78 12.00
N ASN A 241 8.30 -8.55 12.07
CA ASN A 241 9.74 -8.31 12.11
C ASN A 241 10.38 -8.85 13.39
N VAL A 242 9.69 -8.76 14.53
CA VAL A 242 10.13 -9.34 15.79
C VAL A 242 10.18 -10.86 15.69
N ILE A 243 9.09 -11.49 15.24
CA ILE A 243 9.02 -12.95 15.07
C ILE A 243 10.08 -13.44 14.08
N GLY A 244 10.27 -12.74 12.96
CA GLY A 244 11.23 -13.10 11.92
C GLY A 244 12.69 -13.09 12.40
N LYS A 245 13.02 -12.30 13.44
CA LYS A 245 14.37 -12.33 14.05
C LYS A 245 14.63 -13.60 14.86
N PHE A 246 13.59 -14.26 15.36
CA PHE A 246 13.71 -15.48 16.15
C PHE A 246 13.78 -16.76 15.30
N ILE A 247 13.52 -16.68 13.98
CA ILE A 247 13.56 -17.85 13.10
C ILE A 247 15.02 -18.16 12.74
N PRO A 248 15.56 -19.34 13.12
CA PRO A 248 16.90 -19.76 12.72
C PRO A 248 16.98 -19.91 11.20
N ARG A 249 18.09 -19.51 10.59
CA ARG A 249 18.30 -19.66 9.13
C ARG A 249 18.76 -21.05 8.72
N THR A 250 19.15 -21.86 9.71
CA THR A 250 19.64 -23.23 9.52
C THR A 250 18.92 -24.16 10.52
N PRO A 251 18.61 -25.40 10.14
CA PRO A 251 18.67 -26.03 8.80
C PRO A 251 17.63 -25.50 7.79
N SER A 252 17.81 -25.84 6.50
CA SER A 252 17.05 -25.31 5.34
C SER A 252 15.52 -25.43 5.43
N TYR A 253 14.99 -26.37 6.21
CA TYR A 253 13.55 -26.50 6.44
C TYR A 253 12.92 -25.25 7.12
N PHE A 254 13.69 -24.44 7.87
CA PHE A 254 13.22 -23.17 8.42
C PHE A 254 12.92 -22.10 7.35
N LEU A 255 13.38 -22.28 6.10
CA LEU A 255 13.00 -21.43 4.98
C LEU A 255 11.52 -21.56 4.63
N VAL A 256 10.94 -22.77 4.78
CA VAL A 256 9.50 -22.99 4.58
C VAL A 256 8.70 -22.23 5.63
N LEU A 257 9.15 -22.23 6.90
CA LEU A 257 8.52 -21.46 7.96
C LEU A 257 8.59 -19.95 7.68
N SER A 258 9.74 -19.45 7.22
CA SER A 258 9.92 -18.05 6.82
C SER A 258 9.00 -17.69 5.64
N PHE A 259 8.84 -18.58 4.67
CA PHE A 259 7.92 -18.42 3.55
C PHE A 259 6.46 -18.35 4.02
N VAL A 260 6.02 -19.26 4.90
CA VAL A 260 4.66 -19.25 5.46
C VAL A 260 4.41 -17.95 6.23
N LEU A 261 5.38 -17.50 7.04
CA LEU A 261 5.30 -16.23 7.77
C LEU A 261 5.14 -15.04 6.81
N GLN A 262 5.89 -15.03 5.70
CA GLN A 262 5.75 -14.02 4.65
C GLN A 262 4.36 -14.06 3.99
N GLN A 263 3.81 -15.24 3.70
CA GLN A 263 2.45 -15.35 3.14
C GLN A 263 1.38 -14.83 4.12
N MET A 264 1.53 -15.11 5.41
CA MET A 264 0.65 -14.56 6.45
C MET A 264 0.72 -13.03 6.49
N LEU A 265 1.91 -12.44 6.37
CA LEU A 265 2.07 -10.98 6.31
C LEU A 265 1.37 -10.38 5.09
N ILE A 266 1.49 -11.03 3.93
CA ILE A 266 0.83 -10.56 2.69
C ILE A 266 -0.69 -10.61 2.88
N ILE A 267 -1.24 -11.72 3.38
CA ILE A 267 -2.68 -11.85 3.66
C ILE A 267 -3.12 -10.80 4.67
N PHE A 268 -2.37 -10.59 5.75
CA PHE A 268 -2.64 -9.55 6.74
C PHE A 268 -2.68 -8.16 6.11
N ARG A 269 -1.70 -7.81 5.27
CA ARG A 269 -1.67 -6.52 4.55
C ARG A 269 -2.90 -6.35 3.64
N LEU A 270 -3.37 -7.42 2.99
CA LEU A 270 -4.59 -7.39 2.18
C LEU A 270 -5.84 -7.16 3.03
N LEU A 271 -5.95 -7.82 4.19
CA LEU A 271 -7.04 -7.62 5.14
C LEU A 271 -7.10 -6.18 5.65
N ILE A 272 -5.94 -5.58 5.99
CA ILE A 272 -5.86 -4.18 6.40
C ILE A 272 -6.30 -3.24 5.28
N ARG A 273 -5.89 -3.51 4.04
CA ARG A 273 -6.31 -2.71 2.89
C ARG A 273 -7.81 -2.79 2.64
N MET A 274 -8.40 -3.98 2.76
CA MET A 274 -9.85 -4.14 2.67
C MET A 274 -10.57 -3.45 3.84
N LEU A 275 -9.97 -3.45 5.04
CA LEU A 275 -10.52 -2.76 6.20
C LEU A 275 -10.55 -1.24 5.99
N PHE A 276 -9.46 -0.64 5.49
CA PHE A 276 -9.46 0.78 5.08
C PHE A 276 -10.62 1.08 4.15
N CYS A 277 -10.70 0.37 3.02
CA CYS A 277 -11.74 0.57 2.02
C CYS A 277 -13.17 0.42 2.59
N SER A 278 -13.41 -0.60 3.41
CA SER A 278 -14.72 -0.82 4.03
C SER A 278 -15.08 0.32 5.01
N THR A 279 -14.14 0.73 5.86
CA THR A 279 -14.37 1.81 6.83
C THR A 279 -14.62 3.16 6.15
N GLU A 280 -13.91 3.47 5.07
CA GLU A 280 -14.09 4.69 4.29
C GLU A 280 -15.47 4.73 3.63
N VAL A 281 -15.91 3.61 3.04
CA VAL A 281 -17.24 3.51 2.41
C VAL A 281 -18.36 3.67 3.44
N ILE A 282 -18.25 3.01 4.61
CA ILE A 282 -19.25 3.12 5.68
C ILE A 282 -19.30 4.55 6.23
N LEU A 283 -18.14 5.13 6.54
CA LEU A 283 -18.05 6.46 7.14
C LEU A 283 -18.54 7.55 6.16
N TYR A 284 -18.17 7.44 4.88
CA TYR A 284 -18.64 8.38 3.86
C TYR A 284 -20.16 8.31 3.69
N LYS A 285 -20.76 7.12 3.68
CA LYS A 285 -22.21 6.96 3.56
C LYS A 285 -22.98 7.53 4.74
N ASP A 286 -22.56 7.23 5.97
CA ASP A 286 -23.28 7.64 7.18
C ASP A 286 -23.20 9.17 7.37
N LEU A 287 -22.01 9.76 7.21
CA LEU A 287 -21.82 11.22 7.35
C LEU A 287 -22.43 12.00 6.18
N SER A 288 -22.40 11.48 4.95
CA SER A 288 -23.07 12.14 3.82
C SER A 288 -24.60 12.08 3.92
N ALA A 289 -25.17 11.07 4.60
CA ALA A 289 -26.60 10.97 4.84
C ALA A 289 -27.07 11.95 5.93
N GLU A 290 -26.20 12.23 6.92
CA GLU A 290 -26.44 13.23 7.96
C GLU A 290 -26.50 14.66 7.39
N GLU A 291 -25.62 15.00 6.44
CA GLU A 291 -25.66 16.30 5.73
C GLU A 291 -26.96 16.52 4.94
N VAL A 292 -27.45 15.49 4.24
CA VAL A 292 -28.70 15.57 3.45
C VAL A 292 -29.93 15.72 4.35
N HIS A 293 -29.91 15.11 5.54
CA HIS A 293 -30.99 15.27 6.52
C HIS A 293 -30.98 16.65 7.17
N LEU A 294 -29.81 17.26 7.40
CA LEU A 294 -29.71 18.61 7.97
C LEU A 294 -30.15 19.70 6.97
N GLU A 295 -29.87 19.54 5.68
CA GLU A 295 -30.34 20.47 4.63
C GLU A 295 -31.85 20.40 4.37
N THR A 296 -32.53 19.29 4.71
CA THR A 296 -33.98 19.13 4.49
C THR A 296 -34.85 19.64 5.65
N HIS A 297 -34.22 20.04 6.77
CA HIS A 297 -34.90 20.59 7.95
C HIS A 297 -34.63 22.10 8.18
N LEU A 298 -33.95 22.76 7.23
CA LEU A 298 -33.80 24.22 7.14
C LEU A 298 -34.72 24.77 6.05
#